data_AF-A0A2N0FVD3-F1
#
_entry.id   AF-A0A2N0FVD3-F1
#
_cell.length_a   1.000
_cell.length_b   1.000
_cell.length_c   1.000
_cell.angle_alpha   90.00
_cell.angle_beta   90.00
_cell.angle_gamma   90.00
#
_symmetry.space_group_name_H-M   'P 1'
#
loop_
_entity.id
_entity.type
_entity.pdbx_description
1 polymer ?
#
loop_
_entity_poly.entity_id
_entity_poly.type
_entity_poly.pdbx_seq_one_letter_code
_entity_poly.pdbx_strand_id
1 'polypeptide(L)'
;MKIRIVVLLVLILSLSACSSTKKLESTAPFSLGEAYAQEWTVEEIEKSGHEVVIPIVSLENEKAILKNLYYSGKMAPVNIELTELGNVAVAEFGHRDTAEVSLGGDSELFPFDLSETQAVISYVNNEKVRYYKINGIRRNLAVSYPTLTAKNER
;
A
#
# COMPACT_ATOMS: atom_id res chain seq x y z
N MET A 1 47.23 -24.49 -23.83
CA MET A 1 45.88 -24.20 -24.38
C MET A 1 44.71 -24.54 -23.45
N LYS A 2 44.85 -25.51 -22.52
CA LYS A 2 43.75 -25.94 -21.62
C LYS A 2 43.48 -24.99 -20.43
N ILE A 3 44.49 -24.30 -19.91
CA ILE A 3 44.36 -23.40 -18.74
C ILE A 3 43.55 -22.13 -19.05
N ARG A 4 43.61 -21.60 -20.28
CA ARG A 4 42.84 -20.39 -20.67
C ARG A 4 41.33 -20.64 -20.77
N ILE A 5 40.92 -21.88 -21.03
CA ILE A 5 39.51 -22.29 -21.12
C ILE A 5 38.90 -22.45 -19.72
N VAL A 6 39.69 -22.91 -18.74
CA VAL A 6 39.24 -23.05 -17.33
C VAL A 6 38.98 -21.68 -16.69
N VAL A 7 39.84 -20.69 -16.97
CA VAL A 7 39.64 -19.31 -16.45
C VAL A 7 38.40 -18.65 -17.05
N LEU A 8 38.06 -18.95 -18.31
CA LEU A 8 36.86 -18.43 -18.97
C LEU A 8 35.56 -19.04 -18.40
N LEU A 9 35.60 -20.28 -17.92
CA LEU A 9 34.43 -21.00 -17.41
C LEU A 9 34.09 -20.63 -15.96
N VAL A 10 35.08 -20.18 -15.18
CA VAL A 10 34.89 -19.72 -13.78
C VAL A 10 34.27 -18.32 -13.72
N LEU A 11 34.41 -17.51 -14.78
CA LEU A 11 33.88 -16.14 -14.82
C LEU A 11 32.36 -16.07 -15.05
N ILE A 12 31.71 -17.15 -15.48
CA ILE A 12 30.29 -17.16 -15.89
C ILE A 12 29.35 -17.49 -14.70
N LEU A 13 29.89 -17.91 -13.55
CA LEU A 13 29.10 -18.36 -12.39
C LEU A 13 28.78 -17.25 -11.36
N SER A 14 29.15 -15.99 -11.60
CA SER A 14 28.98 -14.90 -10.63
C SER A 14 27.73 -14.03 -10.81
N LEU A 15 26.82 -14.35 -11.74
CA LEU A 15 25.55 -13.64 -11.91
C LEU A 15 24.43 -14.28 -11.06
N SER A 16 24.65 -14.50 -9.76
CA SER A 16 23.53 -14.66 -8.84
C SER A 16 22.92 -13.28 -8.59
N ALA A 17 22.13 -12.80 -9.55
CA ALA A 17 21.20 -11.70 -9.35
C ALA A 17 20.21 -12.15 -8.28
N CYS A 18 20.49 -11.77 -7.03
CA CYS A 18 19.53 -11.88 -5.95
C CYS A 18 18.40 -10.90 -6.27
N SER A 19 17.37 -11.38 -6.99
CA SER A 19 16.14 -10.61 -7.17
C SER A 19 15.53 -10.43 -5.78
N SER A 20 15.56 -9.21 -5.26
CA SER A 20 14.86 -8.77 -4.06
C SER A 20 13.35 -8.73 -4.32
N THR A 21 12.75 -9.87 -4.71
CA THR A 21 11.32 -9.94 -4.92
C THR A 21 10.63 -9.70 -3.59
N LYS A 22 9.88 -8.59 -3.47
CA LYS A 22 9.05 -8.29 -2.30
C LYS A 22 8.09 -9.47 -2.09
N LYS A 23 8.02 -10.01 -0.88
CA LYS A 23 7.20 -11.19 -0.56
C LYS A 23 5.97 -10.78 0.25
N LEU A 24 4.84 -11.41 -0.06
CA LEU A 24 3.64 -11.31 0.76
C LEU A 24 3.77 -12.22 1.97
N GLU A 25 3.47 -11.68 3.14
CA GLU A 25 3.35 -12.44 4.37
C GLU A 25 1.98 -13.14 4.41
N SER A 26 1.97 -14.39 4.85
CA SER A 26 0.73 -15.15 5.08
C SER A 26 0.04 -14.76 6.38
N THR A 27 0.78 -14.18 7.32
CA THR A 27 0.31 -13.78 8.64
C THR A 27 0.90 -12.43 9.02
N ALA A 28 0.13 -11.60 9.72
CA ALA A 28 0.60 -10.33 10.25
C ALA A 28 0.30 -10.23 11.76
N PRO A 29 1.06 -9.45 12.54
CA PRO A 29 0.80 -9.21 13.95
C PRO A 29 -0.32 -8.15 14.16
N PHE A 30 -1.34 -8.22 13.31
CA PHE A 30 -2.53 -7.37 13.32
C PHE A 30 -3.68 -8.09 12.62
N SER A 31 -4.90 -7.66 12.90
CA SER A 31 -6.10 -8.11 12.22
C SER A 31 -6.86 -6.90 11.66
N LEU A 32 -7.30 -7.03 10.41
CA LEU A 32 -8.02 -6.01 9.67
C LEU A 32 -9.43 -6.50 9.40
N GLY A 33 -10.40 -5.57 9.44
CA GLY A 33 -11.79 -5.85 9.11
C GLY A 33 -12.06 -5.80 7.61
N GLU A 34 -13.35 -5.74 7.26
CA GLU A 34 -13.81 -5.61 5.88
C GLU A 34 -13.46 -4.22 5.33
N ALA A 35 -12.48 -4.16 4.43
CA ALA A 35 -12.07 -2.94 3.78
C ALA A 35 -13.04 -2.51 2.68
N TYR A 36 -13.17 -1.19 2.48
CA TYR A 36 -13.96 -0.63 1.39
C TYR A 36 -13.24 0.56 0.75
N ALA A 37 -13.48 0.74 -0.55
CA ALA A 37 -13.10 1.91 -1.31
C ALA A 37 -14.29 2.86 -1.43
N GLN A 38 -14.01 4.15 -1.30
CA GLN A 38 -15.01 5.22 -1.26
C GLN A 38 -14.54 6.37 -2.15
N GLU A 39 -15.36 6.73 -3.14
CA GLU A 39 -15.16 7.97 -3.89
C GLU A 39 -15.75 9.15 -3.10
N TRP A 40 -15.09 10.30 -3.16
CA TRP A 40 -15.57 11.50 -2.49
C TRP A 40 -15.37 12.76 -3.32
N THR A 41 -16.25 13.73 -3.10
CA THR A 41 -16.18 15.09 -3.66
C THR A 41 -16.33 16.12 -2.55
N VAL A 42 -15.71 17.28 -2.71
CA VAL A 42 -15.88 18.46 -1.87
C VAL A 42 -16.39 19.59 -2.74
N GLU A 43 -17.62 20.03 -2.50
CA GLU A 43 -18.34 20.97 -3.36
C GLU A 43 -17.73 22.37 -3.35
N GLU A 44 -17.41 22.90 -2.15
CA GLU A 44 -16.86 24.25 -1.97
C GLU A 44 -15.59 24.52 -2.79
N ILE A 45 -14.73 23.50 -2.94
CA ILE A 45 -13.41 23.63 -3.59
C ILE A 45 -13.28 22.78 -4.85
N GLU A 46 -14.39 22.22 -5.35
CA GLU A 46 -14.46 21.32 -6.52
C GLU A 46 -13.38 20.23 -6.54
N LYS A 47 -13.08 19.67 -5.35
CA LYS A 47 -12.04 18.66 -5.19
C LYS A 47 -12.65 17.27 -5.15
N SER A 48 -11.99 16.28 -5.75
CA SER A 48 -12.44 14.90 -5.68
C SER A 48 -11.28 13.94 -5.40
N GLY A 49 -11.63 12.72 -5.02
CA GLY A 49 -10.68 11.67 -4.77
C GLY A 49 -11.37 10.34 -4.54
N HIS A 50 -10.56 9.33 -4.27
CA HIS A 50 -11.03 8.10 -3.66
C HIS A 50 -10.09 7.73 -2.54
N GLU A 51 -10.59 6.92 -1.62
CA GLU A 51 -9.82 6.40 -0.52
C GLU A 51 -10.17 4.96 -0.27
N VAL A 52 -9.29 4.27 0.44
CA VAL A 52 -9.57 2.95 0.99
C VAL A 52 -9.54 3.07 2.50
N VAL A 53 -10.63 2.62 3.13
CA VAL A 53 -10.80 2.58 4.58
C VAL A 53 -10.76 1.13 5.03
N ILE A 54 -9.94 0.86 6.04
CA ILE A 54 -9.67 -0.48 6.55
C ILE A 54 -9.88 -0.47 8.07
N PRO A 55 -10.95 -1.08 8.59
CA PRO A 55 -11.13 -1.21 10.03
C PRO A 55 -9.96 -1.97 10.68
N ILE A 56 -9.46 -1.49 11.81
CA ILE A 56 -8.39 -2.13 12.57
C ILE A 56 -9.02 -2.91 13.71
N VAL A 57 -9.06 -4.23 13.58
CA VAL A 57 -9.60 -5.14 14.62
C VAL A 57 -8.59 -5.31 15.75
N SER A 58 -7.30 -5.46 15.40
CA SER A 58 -6.20 -5.48 16.36
C SER A 58 -4.91 -4.98 15.73
N LEU A 59 -4.17 -4.13 16.44
CA LEU A 59 -2.85 -3.67 16.05
C LEU A 59 -2.05 -3.34 17.31
N GLU A 60 -0.91 -3.99 17.48
CA GLU A 60 0.05 -3.67 18.52
C GLU A 60 1.17 -2.83 17.90
N ASN A 61 1.26 -1.55 18.26
CA ASN A 61 2.18 -0.59 17.64
C ASN A 61 3.66 -0.98 17.83
N GLU A 62 3.97 -1.70 18.90
CA GLU A 62 5.29 -2.25 19.18
C GLU A 62 5.65 -3.40 18.22
N LYS A 63 4.64 -4.07 17.65
CA LYS A 63 4.81 -5.20 16.73
C LYS A 63 4.66 -4.79 15.27
N ALA A 64 3.82 -3.82 14.94
CA ALA A 64 3.65 -3.36 13.57
C ALA A 64 3.29 -1.88 13.47
N ILE A 65 3.93 -1.21 12.51
CA ILE A 65 3.60 0.17 12.12
C ILE A 65 3.15 0.15 10.66
N LEU A 66 1.88 0.41 10.40
CA LEU A 66 1.34 0.50 9.05
C LEU A 66 1.98 1.71 8.31
N LYS A 67 2.30 1.55 7.02
CA LYS A 67 3.05 2.55 6.24
C LYS A 67 2.29 3.05 5.03
N ASN A 68 2.17 2.20 4.02
CA ASN A 68 1.55 2.54 2.74
C ASN A 68 0.57 1.46 2.31
N LEU A 69 -0.48 1.88 1.62
CA LEU A 69 -1.41 1.00 0.93
C LEU A 69 -1.14 1.07 -0.57
N TYR A 70 -1.05 -0.10 -1.19
CA TYR A 70 -0.98 -0.27 -2.63
C TYR A 70 -2.34 -0.77 -3.11
N TYR A 71 -3.02 0.02 -3.92
CA TYR A 71 -4.36 -0.26 -4.42
C TYR A 71 -4.53 0.31 -5.83
N SER A 72 -5.12 -0.47 -6.73
CA SER A 72 -5.38 -0.05 -8.12
C SER A 72 -4.16 0.56 -8.84
N GLY A 73 -2.97 -0.03 -8.65
CA GLY A 73 -1.72 0.43 -9.26
C GLY A 73 -1.11 1.69 -8.65
N LYS A 74 -1.73 2.25 -7.61
CA LYS A 74 -1.24 3.44 -6.90
C LYS A 74 -0.78 3.08 -5.49
N MET A 75 0.03 3.96 -4.92
CA MET A 75 0.49 3.88 -3.54
C MET A 75 0.12 5.17 -2.81
N ALA A 76 -0.41 5.05 -1.60
CA ALA A 76 -0.65 6.17 -0.71
C ALA A 76 -0.23 5.81 0.72
N PRO A 77 0.25 6.78 1.52
CA PRO A 77 0.49 6.55 2.93
C PRO A 77 -0.81 6.23 3.66
N VAL A 78 -0.72 5.43 4.72
CA VAL A 78 -1.84 5.09 5.60
C VAL A 78 -1.80 6.00 6.82
N ASN A 79 -2.92 6.64 7.10
CA ASN A 79 -3.17 7.36 8.35
C ASN A 79 -4.12 6.55 9.23
N ILE A 80 -3.91 6.57 10.54
CA ILE A 80 -4.84 5.95 11.49
C ILE A 80 -5.76 7.05 12.02
N GLU A 81 -7.06 6.85 11.83
CA GLU A 81 -8.14 7.76 12.25
C GLU A 81 -9.03 7.05 13.28
N LEU A 82 -9.53 7.79 14.28
CA LEU A 82 -10.50 7.30 15.25
C LEU A 82 -11.90 7.70 14.79
N THR A 83 -12.75 6.71 14.53
CA THR A 83 -14.14 6.89 14.09
C THR A 83 -15.11 6.33 15.12
N GLU A 84 -16.41 6.49 14.90
CA GLU A 84 -17.46 5.83 15.71
C GLU A 84 -17.35 4.29 15.71
N LEU A 85 -16.76 3.71 14.65
CA LEU A 85 -16.53 2.27 14.51
C LEU A 85 -15.20 1.81 15.14
N GLY A 86 -14.43 2.73 15.72
CA GLY A 86 -13.10 2.51 16.27
C GLY A 86 -11.98 2.99 15.34
N ASN A 87 -10.78 2.46 15.54
CA ASN A 87 -9.61 2.84 14.75
C ASN A 87 -9.73 2.27 13.33
N VAL A 88 -9.50 3.12 12.33
CA VAL A 88 -9.44 2.75 10.93
C VAL A 88 -8.14 3.22 10.31
N ALA A 89 -7.62 2.45 9.36
CA ALA A 89 -6.53 2.84 8.49
C ALA A 89 -7.11 3.43 7.19
N VAL A 90 -6.75 4.67 6.88
CA VAL A 90 -7.22 5.40 5.70
C VAL A 90 -6.05 5.70 4.78
N ALA A 91 -6.22 5.36 3.50
CA ALA A 91 -5.28 5.74 2.44
C ALA A 91 -6.02 6.55 1.38
N GLU A 92 -5.65 7.82 1.22
CA GLU A 92 -6.28 8.73 0.26
C GLU A 92 -5.50 8.79 -1.06
N PHE A 93 -6.25 8.65 -2.15
CA PHE A 93 -5.78 8.74 -3.52
C PHE A 93 -6.52 9.92 -4.18
N GLY A 94 -6.01 11.12 -3.94
CA GLY A 94 -6.62 12.36 -4.45
C GLY A 94 -6.67 12.41 -5.98
N HIS A 95 -7.61 13.19 -6.52
CA HIS A 95 -7.60 13.60 -7.92
C HIS A 95 -6.82 14.93 -8.04
N ARG A 96 -5.78 14.91 -8.89
CA ARG A 96 -5.00 16.04 -9.46
C ARG A 96 -3.73 16.60 -8.80
N ASP A 97 -3.35 16.30 -7.54
CA ASP A 97 -2.06 16.83 -7.00
C ASP A 97 -1.28 15.88 -6.07
N THR A 98 -1.67 14.61 -5.94
CA THR A 98 -0.66 13.63 -5.53
C THR A 98 0.22 13.46 -6.74
N ALA A 99 1.38 14.15 -6.73
CA ALA A 99 2.50 13.79 -7.56
C ALA A 99 2.47 12.26 -7.71
N GLU A 100 2.47 11.77 -8.95
CA GLU A 100 3.05 10.46 -9.18
C GLU A 100 4.32 10.48 -8.34
N VAL A 101 4.34 9.73 -7.23
CA VAL A 101 5.59 9.45 -6.56
C VAL A 101 6.29 8.52 -7.54
N SER A 102 6.83 9.14 -8.58
CA SER A 102 7.94 8.65 -9.36
C SER A 102 8.98 8.39 -8.29
N LEU A 103 9.12 7.11 -7.97
CA LEU A 103 10.08 6.60 -7.01
C LEU A 103 11.44 7.18 -7.40
N GLY A 104 11.85 8.21 -6.67
CA GLY A 104 13.15 8.86 -6.86
C GLY A 104 14.23 7.85 -6.51
N GLY A 105 14.96 7.40 -7.52
CA GLY A 105 16.05 6.42 -7.41
C GLY A 105 15.53 5.00 -7.39
N ASP A 106 15.71 4.28 -8.51
CA ASP A 106 15.31 2.87 -8.69
C ASP A 106 13.84 2.59 -8.39
N SER A 107 12.97 3.06 -9.30
CA SER A 107 11.57 2.66 -9.39
C SER A 107 11.47 1.16 -9.74
N GLU A 108 11.74 0.30 -8.77
CA GLU A 108 11.20 -1.05 -8.79
C GLU A 108 9.68 -0.91 -8.78
N LEU A 109 9.07 -1.14 -9.95
CA LEU A 109 7.63 -1.34 -10.11
C LEU A 109 7.14 -2.22 -8.95
N PHE A 110 6.08 -1.77 -8.28
CA PHE A 110 5.46 -2.57 -7.23
C PHE A 110 5.14 -3.96 -7.79
N PRO A 111 5.75 -5.04 -7.29
CA PRO A 111 5.87 -6.30 -8.03
C PRO A 111 4.66 -7.22 -7.87
N PHE A 112 3.54 -6.70 -7.37
CA PHE A 112 2.35 -7.50 -7.11
C PHE A 112 1.27 -7.13 -8.12
N ASP A 113 0.83 -8.13 -8.86
CA ASP A 113 -0.36 -8.04 -9.69
C ASP A 113 -1.60 -8.12 -8.79
N LEU A 114 -2.40 -7.06 -8.80
CA LEU A 114 -3.57 -6.88 -7.92
C LEU A 114 -4.82 -6.66 -8.78
N SER A 115 -5.89 -7.38 -8.45
CA SER A 115 -7.20 -7.08 -9.02
C SER A 115 -7.83 -5.83 -8.38
N GLU A 116 -8.91 -5.32 -8.96
CA GLU A 116 -9.64 -4.14 -8.48
C GLU A 116 -10.24 -4.30 -7.06
N THR A 117 -10.26 -5.52 -6.50
CA THR A 117 -10.77 -5.81 -5.15
C THR A 117 -9.66 -6.23 -4.19
N GLN A 118 -8.40 -6.03 -4.59
CA GLN A 118 -7.22 -6.39 -3.83
C GLN A 118 -6.36 -5.16 -3.55
N ALA A 119 -5.79 -5.15 -2.35
CA ALA A 119 -4.74 -4.22 -1.98
C ALA A 119 -3.61 -4.97 -1.27
N VAL A 120 -2.49 -4.28 -1.10
CA VAL A 120 -1.42 -4.73 -0.22
C VAL A 120 -1.10 -3.60 0.73
N ILE A 121 -1.11 -3.88 2.03
CA ILE A 121 -0.65 -2.94 3.04
C ILE A 121 0.79 -3.27 3.41
N SER A 122 1.64 -2.25 3.42
CA SER A 122 3.00 -2.35 3.93
C SER A 122 3.06 -1.94 5.39
N TYR A 123 3.90 -2.63 6.16
CA TYR A 123 4.11 -2.37 7.57
C TYR A 123 5.54 -2.64 7.99
N VAL A 124 6.00 -1.97 9.03
CA VAL A 124 7.30 -2.23 9.65
C VAL A 124 7.10 -3.17 10.83
N ASN A 125 7.78 -4.31 10.82
CA ASN A 125 7.85 -5.25 11.93
C ASN A 125 9.32 -5.65 12.15
N ASN A 126 9.83 -5.45 13.37
CA ASN A 126 11.24 -5.68 13.70
C ASN A 126 12.19 -5.00 12.69
N GLU A 127 11.98 -3.71 12.45
CA GLU A 127 12.78 -2.85 11.54
C GLU A 127 12.74 -3.25 10.05
N LYS A 128 11.94 -4.25 9.68
CA LYS A 128 11.80 -4.71 8.29
C LYS A 128 10.44 -4.34 7.73
N VAL A 129 10.45 -3.84 6.49
CA VAL A 129 9.22 -3.63 5.71
C VAL A 129 8.68 -4.97 5.24
N ARG A 130 7.42 -5.22 5.54
CA ARG A 130 6.66 -6.41 5.16
C ARG A 130 5.39 -6.00 4.44
N TYR A 131 4.79 -6.95 3.73
CA TYR A 131 3.64 -6.72 2.86
C TYR A 131 2.55 -7.73 3.18
N TYR A 132 1.34 -7.27 3.45
CA TYR A 132 0.19 -8.12 3.73
C TYR A 132 -0.92 -7.86 2.72
N LYS A 133 -1.47 -8.92 2.12
CA LYS A 133 -2.49 -8.82 1.08
C LYS A 133 -3.89 -8.71 1.71
N ILE A 134 -4.65 -7.73 1.24
CA ILE A 134 -6.04 -7.50 1.58
C ILE A 134 -6.87 -7.92 0.37
N ASN A 135 -7.92 -8.71 0.58
CA ASN A 135 -8.82 -9.18 -0.46
C ASN A 135 -10.26 -8.73 -0.14
N GLY A 136 -11.10 -8.71 -1.17
CA GLY A 136 -12.53 -8.46 -1.00
C GLY A 136 -12.86 -7.01 -0.66
N ILE A 137 -12.04 -6.06 -1.14
CA ILE A 137 -12.31 -4.63 -0.98
C ILE A 137 -13.64 -4.32 -1.66
N ARG A 138 -14.61 -3.87 -0.87
CA ARG A 138 -15.93 -3.45 -1.37
C ARG A 138 -15.83 -2.07 -1.99
N ARG A 139 -16.76 -1.70 -2.88
CA ARG A 139 -16.93 -0.32 -3.33
C ARG A 139 -18.21 0.24 -2.78
N ASN A 140 -18.10 1.35 -2.07
CA ASN A 140 -19.25 2.10 -1.60
C ASN A 140 -19.68 3.15 -2.64
N LEU A 141 -20.90 3.67 -2.49
CA LEU A 141 -21.44 4.73 -3.33
C LEU A 141 -20.71 6.04 -3.03
N ALA A 142 -20.40 6.83 -4.05
CA ALA A 142 -19.74 8.14 -3.90
C ALA A 142 -20.45 9.04 -2.89
N VAL A 143 -19.67 9.75 -2.07
CA VAL A 143 -20.16 10.69 -1.05
C VAL A 143 -19.74 12.12 -1.41
N SER A 144 -20.66 13.07 -1.32
CA SER A 144 -20.35 14.49 -1.48
C SER A 144 -20.33 15.19 -0.14
N TYR A 145 -19.28 15.98 0.09
CA TYR A 145 -19.13 16.82 1.27
C TYR A 145 -19.29 18.29 0.87
N PRO A 146 -20.03 19.10 1.66
CA PRO A 146 -20.19 20.51 1.36
C PRO A 146 -18.86 21.27 1.48
N THR A 147 -18.04 20.94 2.49
CA THR A 147 -16.78 21.62 2.82
C THR A 147 -15.65 20.64 3.08
N LEU A 148 -14.40 21.12 3.04
CA LEU A 148 -13.23 20.30 3.37
C LEU A 148 -13.23 19.86 4.84
N THR A 149 -13.74 20.71 5.74
CA THR A 149 -13.89 20.37 7.17
C THR A 149 -14.84 19.19 7.34
N ALA A 150 -16.01 19.21 6.70
CA ALA A 150 -16.98 18.12 6.77
C ALA A 150 -16.40 16.78 6.28
N LYS A 151 -15.51 16.81 5.29
CA LYS A 151 -14.80 15.61 4.81
C LYS A 151 -13.83 15.06 5.86
N ASN A 152 -13.13 15.93 6.59
CA ASN A 152 -12.11 15.53 7.56
C ASN A 152 -12.67 15.13 8.93
N GLU A 153 -13.93 15.45 9.24
CA GLU A 153 -14.60 15.17 10.53
C GLU A 153 -15.49 13.90 10.49
N ARG A 154 -15.44 13.13 9.40
CA ARG A 154 -16.26 11.94 9.17
C ARG A 154 -15.99 10.77 10.14
#